data_AF-A0A1G0CJ41-F1
#
_entry.id   AF-A0A1G0CJ41-F1
#
_cell.length_a   1.000
_cell.length_b   1.000
_cell.length_c   1.000
_cell.angle_alpha   90.00
_cell.angle_beta   90.00
_cell.angle_gamma   90.00
#
_symmetry.space_group_name_H-M   'P 1'
#
loop_
_entity.id
_entity.type
_entity.pdbx_description
1 polymer ?
#
loop_
_entity_poly.entity_id
_entity_poly.type
_entity_poly.pdbx_seq_one_letter_code
_entity_poly.pdbx_strand_id
1 'polypeptide(L)'
;MRDFPKVPSLKREVEKLKPKVEIIIVCEGKNTEPQYFEECVDYYGAGLVSLRVIAPAGVPITLVRAAITERNELLRRMRSTRDSYGKCFRVWAVFDRDMHPSVEKAIQLALDNHIDIAFSDPCFELWPLLHLMNYGAMSDRHALQALLATHMPKYDHAKGAIIDCQRQIEMSAFLQSRNVRFTSPALRYDVARCP
;
A
#
# COMPACT_ATOMS: atom_id res chain seq x y z
N MET A 1 18.34 -47.34 36.23
CA MET A 1 17.91 -46.64 35.00
C MET A 1 18.79 -45.41 34.84
N ARG A 2 19.47 -45.23 33.69
CA ARG A 2 20.23 -44.00 33.42
C ARG A 2 19.26 -42.95 32.89
N ASP A 3 19.25 -41.79 33.53
CA ASP A 3 18.41 -40.67 33.16
C ASP A 3 19.03 -39.96 31.94
N PHE A 4 18.26 -39.81 30.87
CA PHE A 4 18.75 -39.19 29.64
C PHE A 4 18.52 -37.68 29.69
N PRO A 5 19.51 -36.85 29.30
CA PRO A 5 19.33 -35.41 29.26
C PRO A 5 18.22 -35.05 28.27
N LYS A 6 17.32 -34.16 28.72
CA LYS A 6 16.17 -33.68 27.95
C LYS A 6 16.66 -33.04 26.65
N VAL A 7 16.21 -33.54 25.49
CA VAL A 7 16.59 -32.99 24.19
C VAL A 7 16.18 -31.51 24.09
N PRO A 8 17.11 -30.59 23.75
CA PRO A 8 16.78 -29.18 23.60
C PRO A 8 15.77 -29.03 22.45
N SER A 9 14.74 -28.21 22.68
CA SER A 9 13.72 -27.93 21.67
C SER A 9 14.39 -27.26 20.46
N LEU A 10 14.24 -27.85 19.28
CA LEU A 10 14.71 -27.31 17.99
C LEU A 10 13.86 -26.12 17.50
N LYS A 11 13.14 -25.43 18.38
CA LYS A 11 12.48 -24.17 18.04
C LYS A 11 13.56 -23.12 17.85
N ARG A 12 14.05 -22.99 16.62
CA ARG A 12 14.83 -21.84 16.16
C ARG A 12 13.95 -20.62 16.41
N GLU A 13 14.40 -19.74 17.30
CA GLU A 13 13.86 -18.41 17.40
C GLU A 13 14.12 -17.74 16.04
N VAL A 14 13.05 -17.58 15.26
CA VAL A 14 13.15 -16.91 13.97
C VAL A 14 13.40 -15.45 14.30
N GLU A 15 14.62 -14.98 14.04
CA GLU A 15 14.94 -13.56 14.13
C GLU A 15 13.93 -12.81 13.27
N LYS A 16 13.01 -12.07 13.92
CA LYS A 16 12.09 -11.19 13.22
C LYS A 16 12.94 -10.11 12.58
N LEU A 17 13.02 -10.13 11.24
CA LEU A 17 13.69 -9.09 10.47
C LEU A 17 13.12 -7.74 10.91
N LYS A 18 14.00 -6.81 11.29
CA LYS A 18 13.57 -5.44 11.55
C LYS A 18 13.17 -4.82 10.20
N PRO A 19 12.01 -4.13 10.13
CA PRO A 19 11.61 -3.48 8.89
C PRO A 19 12.69 -2.47 8.48
N LYS A 20 13.08 -2.53 7.22
CA LYS A 20 14.09 -1.65 6.62
C LYS A 20 13.48 -0.34 6.12
N VAL A 21 12.18 -0.35 5.79
CA VAL A 21 11.46 0.79 5.24
C VAL A 21 10.10 0.95 5.92
N GLU A 22 9.81 2.15 6.40
CA GLU A 22 8.48 2.55 6.86
C GLU A 22 7.74 3.28 5.73
N ILE A 23 6.57 2.77 5.34
CA ILE A 23 5.68 3.44 4.38
C ILE A 23 4.53 4.06 5.16
N ILE A 24 4.33 5.35 4.97
CA ILE A 24 3.22 6.11 5.50
C ILE A 24 2.30 6.43 4.34
N ILE A 25 1.04 6.01 4.43
CA ILE A 25 0.02 6.30 3.42
C ILE A 25 -1.02 7.23 4.04
N VAL A 26 -1.27 8.36 3.38
CA VAL A 26 -2.33 9.29 3.71
C VAL A 26 -3.43 9.16 2.66
N CYS A 27 -4.63 8.77 3.07
CA CYS A 27 -5.69 8.41 2.13
C CYS A 27 -7.09 8.88 2.59
N GLU A 28 -8.11 8.74 1.73
CA GLU A 28 -9.46 9.24 2.05
C GLU A 28 -10.27 8.23 2.87
N GLY A 29 -10.21 6.96 2.46
CA GLY A 29 -10.97 5.87 3.06
C GLY A 29 -10.46 5.45 4.43
N LYS A 30 -11.37 5.24 5.38
CA LYS A 30 -11.04 4.84 6.76
C LYS A 30 -10.99 3.33 7.01
N ASN A 31 -11.59 2.53 6.13
CA ASN A 31 -11.78 1.10 6.34
C ASN A 31 -11.16 0.28 5.19
N THR A 32 -11.71 0.43 3.99
CA THR A 32 -11.35 -0.39 2.82
C THR A 32 -9.89 -0.20 2.41
N GLU A 33 -9.42 1.05 2.30
CA GLU A 33 -8.07 1.34 1.83
C GLU A 33 -7.01 0.92 2.85
N PRO A 34 -7.11 1.26 4.16
CA PRO A 34 -6.15 0.80 5.15
C PRO A 34 -6.00 -0.72 5.18
N GLN A 35 -7.13 -1.43 5.18
CA GLN A 35 -7.12 -2.88 5.19
C GLN A 35 -6.44 -3.45 3.93
N TYR A 36 -6.78 -2.94 2.73
CA TYR A 36 -6.15 -3.39 1.49
C TYR A 36 -4.63 -3.20 1.51
N PHE A 37 -4.15 -2.04 1.99
CA PHE A 37 -2.72 -1.79 2.06
C PHE A 37 -2.01 -2.66 3.10
N GLU A 38 -2.64 -2.89 4.26
CA GLU A 38 -2.13 -3.80 5.28
C GLU A 38 -1.95 -5.20 4.71
N GLU A 39 -2.98 -5.73 4.03
CA GLU A 39 -2.91 -7.04 3.38
C GLU A 39 -1.85 -7.08 2.26
N CYS A 40 -1.69 -6.00 1.49
CA CYS A 40 -0.62 -5.89 0.50
C CYS A 40 0.76 -5.91 1.15
N VAL A 41 0.97 -5.23 2.28
CA VAL A 41 2.27 -5.21 2.96
C VAL A 41 2.57 -6.55 3.63
N ASP A 42 1.57 -7.21 4.21
CA ASP A 42 1.73 -8.54 4.78
C ASP A 42 2.15 -9.55 3.71
N TYR A 43 1.61 -9.43 2.49
CA TYR A 43 1.96 -10.33 1.40
C TYR A 43 3.26 -9.95 0.67
N TYR A 44 3.37 -8.71 0.18
CA TYR A 44 4.48 -8.26 -0.67
C TYR A 44 5.67 -7.70 0.12
N GLY A 45 5.45 -7.22 1.35
CA GLY A 45 6.46 -6.54 2.15
C GLY A 45 7.53 -7.46 2.75
N ALA A 46 7.28 -8.78 2.79
CA ALA A 46 8.23 -9.80 3.24
C ALA A 46 8.90 -9.51 4.61
N GLY A 47 8.20 -8.82 5.51
CA GLY A 47 8.71 -8.37 6.81
C GLY A 47 9.77 -7.25 6.76
N LEU A 48 10.09 -6.72 5.58
CA LEU A 48 11.04 -5.62 5.39
C LEU A 48 10.37 -4.25 5.34
N VAL A 49 9.05 -4.23 5.17
CA VAL A 49 8.24 -3.02 5.09
C VAL A 49 7.30 -2.96 6.28
N SER A 50 7.25 -1.82 6.96
CA SER A 50 6.19 -1.52 7.93
C SER A 50 5.26 -0.45 7.37
N LEU A 51 3.97 -0.58 7.62
CA LEU A 51 2.95 0.34 7.12
C LEU A 51 2.33 1.16 8.25
N ARG A 52 2.05 2.43 7.97
CA ARG A 52 1.19 3.29 8.78
C ARG A 52 0.21 4.00 7.86
N VAL A 53 -1.09 3.78 8.06
CA VAL A 53 -2.14 4.44 7.27
C VAL A 53 -2.81 5.54 8.09
N ILE A 54 -3.02 6.70 7.47
CA ILE A 54 -3.63 7.87 8.07
C ILE A 54 -4.77 8.31 7.16
N ALA A 55 -5.99 8.33 7.66
CA ALA A 55 -7.18 8.61 6.85
C ALA A 55 -7.89 9.90 7.31
N PRO A 56 -7.33 11.10 7.03
CA PRO A 56 -7.85 12.35 7.60
C PRO A 56 -9.21 12.79 7.05
N ALA A 57 -9.78 12.11 6.05
CA ALA A 57 -10.91 12.57 5.24
C ALA A 57 -10.65 13.93 4.56
N GLY A 58 -11.11 14.09 3.33
CA GLY A 58 -10.94 15.35 2.60
C GLY A 58 -10.77 15.13 1.11
N VAL A 59 -10.15 16.11 0.46
CA VAL A 59 -9.88 16.13 -0.99
C VAL A 59 -8.36 16.06 -1.22
N PRO A 60 -7.88 15.84 -2.47
CA PRO A 60 -6.47 15.59 -2.75
C PRO A 60 -5.49 16.60 -2.12
N ILE A 61 -5.79 17.91 -2.19
CA ILE A 61 -4.91 18.94 -1.61
C ILE A 61 -4.77 18.83 -0.09
N THR A 62 -5.83 18.40 0.61
CA THR A 62 -5.79 18.26 2.08
C THR A 62 -5.01 17.03 2.49
N LEU A 63 -5.08 15.95 1.72
CA LEU A 63 -4.27 14.74 1.98
C LEU A 63 -2.79 15.03 1.80
N VAL A 64 -2.42 15.76 0.74
CA VAL A 64 -1.03 16.17 0.52
C VAL A 64 -0.53 17.04 1.68
N ARG A 65 -1.33 17.98 2.19
CA ARG A 65 -0.95 18.79 3.37
C ARG A 65 -0.76 17.95 4.63
N ALA A 66 -1.62 16.96 4.84
CA ALA A 66 -1.47 16.02 5.96
C ALA A 66 -0.18 15.19 5.79
N ALA A 67 0.09 14.68 4.60
CA ALA A 67 1.33 13.96 4.28
C ALA A 67 2.59 14.81 4.51
N ILE A 68 2.56 16.10 4.16
CA ILE A 68 3.66 17.04 4.44
C ILE A 68 3.89 17.18 5.95
N THR A 69 2.81 17.29 6.72
CA THR A 69 2.89 17.40 8.19
C THR A 69 3.56 16.16 8.78
N GLU A 70 3.10 14.98 8.38
CA GLU A 70 3.66 13.69 8.83
C GLU A 70 5.13 13.54 8.45
N ARG A 71 5.50 13.87 7.20
CA ARG A 71 6.89 13.85 6.75
C ARG A 71 7.77 14.76 7.61
N ASN A 72 7.31 15.97 7.88
CA ASN A 72 8.05 16.93 8.69
C ASN A 72 8.24 16.47 10.13
N GLU A 73 7.23 15.82 10.72
CA GLU A 73 7.36 15.20 12.03
C GLU A 73 8.37 14.06 12.06
N LEU A 74 8.35 13.18 11.05
CA LEU A 74 9.31 12.09 10.92
C LEU A 74 10.73 12.62 10.80
N LEU A 75 10.97 13.63 9.96
CA LEU A 75 12.28 14.29 9.85
C LEU A 75 12.74 14.95 11.15
N ARG A 76 11.81 15.53 11.94
CA ARG A 76 12.13 16.08 13.27
C ARG A 76 12.54 14.98 14.24
N ARG A 77 11.78 13.88 14.30
CA ARG A 77 12.07 12.71 15.15
C ARG A 77 13.43 12.09 14.78
N MET A 78 13.74 11.98 13.49
CA MET A 78 15.05 11.50 13.02
C MET A 78 16.21 12.37 13.47
N ARG A 79 16.08 13.70 13.34
CA ARG A 79 17.13 14.62 13.83
C ARG A 79 17.34 14.56 15.34
N SER A 80 16.28 14.27 16.10
CA SER A 80 16.37 14.17 17.56
C SER A 80 16.95 12.86 18.08
N THR A 81 16.96 11.81 17.25
CA THR A 81 17.45 10.49 17.64
C THR A 81 18.84 10.27 17.07
N ARG A 82 19.81 9.87 17.92
CA ARG A 82 21.19 9.52 17.47
C ARG A 82 21.26 8.22 16.64
N ASP A 83 20.11 7.64 16.32
CA ASP A 83 19.92 6.35 15.63
C ASP A 83 19.59 6.56 14.14
N SER A 84 20.16 7.62 13.55
CA SER A 84 19.82 8.16 12.24
C SER A 84 20.27 7.30 11.05
N TYR A 85 21.05 6.24 11.27
CA TYR A 85 21.67 5.46 10.20
C TYR A 85 20.81 4.28 9.68
N GLY A 86 19.63 4.02 10.26
CA GLY A 86 18.91 2.76 9.99
C GLY A 86 17.44 2.86 9.58
N LYS A 87 16.80 4.04 9.64
CA LYS A 87 15.35 4.15 9.38
C LYS A 87 15.07 4.85 8.07
N CYS A 88 14.66 4.06 7.08
CA CYS A 88 14.14 4.59 5.83
C CYS A 88 12.64 4.81 5.93
N PHE A 89 12.13 5.92 5.39
CA PHE A 89 10.69 6.10 5.27
C PHE A 89 10.26 6.77 3.97
N ARG A 90 9.03 6.50 3.56
CA ARG A 90 8.35 7.09 2.41
C ARG A 90 6.96 7.55 2.83
N VAL A 91 6.52 8.71 2.36
CA VAL A 91 5.19 9.24 2.64
C VAL A 91 4.44 9.40 1.32
N TRP A 92 3.29 8.75 1.24
CA TRP A 92 2.42 8.70 0.07
C TRP A 92 1.11 9.42 0.36
N ALA A 93 0.65 10.24 -0.58
CA ALA A 93 -0.73 10.69 -0.67
C ALA A 93 -1.47 9.80 -1.68
N VAL A 94 -2.57 9.19 -1.24
CA VAL A 94 -3.42 8.32 -2.03
C VAL A 94 -4.82 8.91 -2.12
N PHE A 95 -5.35 9.03 -3.33
CA PHE A 95 -6.71 9.52 -3.55
C PHE A 95 -7.28 9.01 -4.86
N ASP A 96 -8.59 9.07 -4.99
CA ASP A 96 -9.25 8.85 -6.27
C ASP A 96 -9.13 10.13 -7.11
N ARG A 97 -8.77 9.98 -8.39
CA ARG A 97 -8.78 11.06 -9.35
C ARG A 97 -10.22 11.25 -9.81
N ASP A 98 -11.00 11.86 -8.93
CA ASP A 98 -12.22 12.51 -9.34
C ASP A 98 -11.86 13.76 -10.17
N MET A 99 -12.82 14.30 -10.94
CA MET A 99 -12.66 15.52 -11.73
C MET A 99 -12.59 16.77 -10.82
N HIS A 100 -11.88 16.69 -9.70
CA HIS A 100 -11.72 17.79 -8.78
C HIS A 100 -10.64 18.76 -9.30
N PRO A 101 -10.92 20.07 -9.43
CA PRO A 101 -9.96 21.07 -9.90
C PRO A 101 -8.71 21.27 -9.03
N SER A 102 -8.56 20.47 -7.97
CA SER A 102 -7.46 20.58 -7.00
C SER A 102 -6.36 19.56 -7.24
N VAL A 103 -6.57 18.58 -8.12
CA VAL A 103 -5.62 17.49 -8.38
C VAL A 103 -4.27 18.03 -8.88
N GLU A 104 -4.26 18.92 -9.88
CA GLU A 104 -3.02 19.48 -10.40
C GLU A 104 -2.25 20.26 -9.33
N LYS A 105 -2.96 21.04 -8.51
CA LYS A 105 -2.36 21.78 -7.39
C LYS A 105 -1.83 20.84 -6.32
N ALA A 106 -2.51 19.73 -6.05
CA ALA A 106 -2.08 18.71 -5.10
C ALA A 106 -0.81 18.01 -5.60
N ILE A 107 -0.75 17.68 -6.89
CA ILE A 107 0.44 17.08 -7.52
C ILE A 107 1.65 18.01 -7.40
N GLN A 108 1.48 19.29 -7.77
CA GLN A 108 2.57 20.24 -7.65
C GLN A 108 3.04 20.39 -6.20
N LEU A 109 2.11 20.55 -5.26
CA LEU A 109 2.43 20.68 -3.84
C LEU A 109 3.19 19.46 -3.29
N ALA A 110 2.81 18.26 -3.70
CA ALA A 110 3.45 17.02 -3.29
C ALA A 110 4.88 16.91 -3.85
N LEU A 111 5.08 17.24 -5.13
CA LEU A 111 6.40 17.28 -5.76
C LEU A 111 7.35 18.25 -5.03
N ASP A 112 6.87 19.45 -4.75
CA ASP A 112 7.64 20.51 -4.07
C ASP A 112 8.05 20.10 -2.64
N ASN A 113 7.34 19.15 -2.03
CA ASN A 113 7.56 18.69 -0.66
C ASN A 113 8.03 17.23 -0.55
N HIS A 114 8.43 16.61 -1.66
CA HIS A 114 8.86 15.21 -1.75
C HIS A 114 7.87 14.22 -1.11
N ILE A 115 6.59 14.41 -1.41
CA ILE A 115 5.52 13.45 -1.11
C ILE A 115 5.27 12.63 -2.37
N ASP A 116 5.26 11.31 -2.23
CA ASP A 116 4.90 10.42 -3.32
C ASP A 116 3.37 10.43 -3.52
N ILE A 117 2.91 10.21 -4.75
CA ILE A 117 1.49 10.21 -5.08
C ILE A 117 1.14 8.90 -5.77
N ALA A 118 0.04 8.29 -5.34
CA ALA A 118 -0.67 7.31 -6.15
C ALA A 118 -2.14 7.72 -6.24
N PHE A 119 -2.76 7.56 -7.40
CA PHE A 119 -4.19 7.81 -7.55
C PHE A 119 -4.84 6.72 -8.40
N SER A 120 -6.12 6.50 -8.16
CA SER A 120 -6.98 5.65 -8.98
C SER A 120 -7.78 6.54 -9.94
N ASP A 121 -8.24 6.03 -11.09
CA ASP A 121 -9.10 6.78 -12.00
C ASP A 121 -10.09 5.78 -12.65
N PRO A 122 -11.40 5.82 -12.32
CA PRO A 122 -12.10 6.86 -11.53
C PRO A 122 -12.17 6.60 -10.01
N CYS A 123 -11.92 5.38 -9.52
CA CYS A 123 -12.09 5.06 -8.10
C CYS A 123 -11.21 3.91 -7.61
N PHE A 124 -11.06 3.82 -6.28
CA PHE A 124 -10.14 2.90 -5.61
C PHE A 124 -10.32 1.44 -6.01
N GLU A 125 -11.57 1.01 -6.30
CA GLU A 125 -11.90 -0.35 -6.74
C GLU A 125 -11.12 -0.84 -7.97
N LEU A 126 -10.52 0.08 -8.73
CA LEU A 126 -9.63 -0.27 -9.84
C LEU A 126 -8.41 -1.09 -9.38
N TRP A 127 -7.78 -0.76 -8.26
CA TRP A 127 -6.57 -1.45 -7.80
C TRP A 127 -6.76 -2.92 -7.42
N PRO A 128 -7.75 -3.29 -6.58
CA PRO A 128 -8.02 -4.70 -6.33
C PRO A 128 -8.47 -5.44 -7.60
N LEU A 129 -9.16 -4.77 -8.53
CA LEU A 129 -9.53 -5.36 -9.81
C LEU A 129 -8.30 -5.67 -10.69
N LEU A 130 -7.33 -4.76 -10.74
CA LEU A 130 -6.06 -4.97 -11.46
C LEU A 130 -5.21 -6.10 -10.88
N HIS A 131 -5.35 -6.40 -9.58
CA HIS A 131 -4.73 -7.58 -8.97
C HIS A 131 -5.44 -8.89 -9.35
N LEU A 132 -6.74 -8.84 -9.63
CA LEU A 132 -7.55 -10.01 -9.98
C LEU A 132 -7.44 -10.37 -11.46
N MET A 133 -7.42 -9.37 -12.34
CA MET A 133 -7.49 -9.57 -13.77
C MET A 133 -6.80 -8.45 -14.54
N ASN A 134 -6.42 -8.75 -15.79
CA ASN A 134 -6.03 -7.71 -16.71
C ASN A 134 -7.24 -6.85 -17.07
N TYR A 135 -7.19 -5.56 -16.73
CA TYR A 135 -8.28 -4.63 -16.95
C TYR A 135 -7.74 -3.36 -17.61
N GLY A 136 -8.33 -2.97 -18.74
CA GLY A 136 -7.91 -1.80 -19.52
C GLY A 136 -9.07 -1.08 -20.22
N ALA A 137 -10.31 -1.42 -19.86
CA ALA A 137 -11.49 -0.75 -20.39
C ALA A 137 -11.69 0.60 -19.67
N MET A 138 -12.13 1.61 -20.41
CA MET A 138 -12.65 2.83 -19.78
C MET A 138 -13.99 2.49 -19.14
N SER A 139 -14.13 2.71 -17.85
CA SER A 139 -15.35 2.45 -17.11
C SER A 139 -15.51 3.47 -16.00
N ASP A 140 -16.77 3.79 -15.70
CA ASP A 140 -17.09 4.64 -14.57
C ASP A 140 -16.98 3.87 -13.24
N ARG A 141 -17.11 4.62 -12.15
CA ARG A 141 -17.03 4.07 -10.80
C ARG A 141 -18.04 2.96 -10.52
N HIS A 142 -19.26 3.06 -11.06
CA HIS A 142 -20.31 2.10 -10.77
C HIS A 142 -20.07 0.78 -11.48
N ALA A 143 -19.58 0.83 -12.72
CA ALA A 143 -19.17 -0.35 -13.47
C ALA A 143 -18.02 -1.10 -12.78
N LEU A 144 -17.01 -0.37 -12.27
CA LEU A 144 -15.91 -0.98 -11.51
C LEU A 144 -16.37 -1.62 -10.20
N GLN A 145 -17.23 -0.92 -9.43
CA GLN A 145 -17.79 -1.44 -8.19
C GLN A 145 -18.60 -2.73 -8.43
N ALA A 146 -19.45 -2.76 -9.47
CA ALA A 146 -20.23 -3.94 -9.82
C ALA A 146 -19.35 -5.11 -10.28
N LEU A 147 -18.33 -4.83 -11.08
CA LEU A 147 -17.39 -5.85 -11.55
C LEU A 147 -16.58 -6.43 -10.39
N LEU A 148 -16.07 -5.58 -9.49
CA LEU A 148 -15.35 -6.03 -8.31
C LEU A 148 -16.25 -6.88 -7.40
N ALA A 149 -17.50 -6.48 -7.17
CA ALA A 149 -18.47 -7.24 -6.38
C ALA A 149 -18.74 -8.65 -6.96
N THR A 150 -18.64 -8.81 -8.28
CA THR A 150 -18.78 -10.12 -8.94
C THR A 150 -17.63 -11.06 -8.60
N HIS A 151 -16.41 -10.53 -8.49
CA HIS A 151 -15.21 -11.32 -8.16
C HIS A 151 -14.95 -11.42 -6.65
N MET A 152 -15.51 -10.49 -5.86
CA MET A 152 -15.37 -10.41 -4.41
C MET A 152 -16.73 -10.37 -3.73
N PRO A 153 -17.35 -11.52 -3.43
CA PRO A 153 -18.68 -11.56 -2.82
C PRO A 153 -18.77 -10.91 -1.43
N LYS A 154 -17.62 -10.72 -0.75
CA LYS A 154 -17.51 -10.03 0.54
C LYS A 154 -17.30 -8.52 0.42
N TYR A 155 -17.04 -8.03 -0.79
CA TYR A 155 -16.89 -6.60 -1.05
C TYR A 155 -18.27 -5.94 -1.03
N ASP A 156 -18.44 -4.97 -0.14
CA ASP A 156 -19.63 -4.11 -0.06
C ASP A 156 -19.16 -2.65 0.11
N HIS A 157 -19.29 -1.87 -0.96
CA HIS A 157 -18.91 -0.45 -0.98
C HIS A 157 -19.58 0.35 0.14
N ALA A 158 -20.79 -0.04 0.57
CA ALA A 158 -21.57 0.67 1.58
C ALA A 158 -21.27 0.24 3.02
N LYS A 159 -20.56 -0.88 3.24
CA LYS A 159 -20.38 -1.47 4.58
C LYS A 159 -18.93 -1.68 5.01
N GLY A 160 -17.99 -0.94 4.41
CA GLY A 160 -16.57 -1.06 4.73
C GLY A 160 -16.02 -2.36 4.17
N ALA A 161 -15.97 -2.42 2.84
CA ALA A 161 -15.58 -3.60 2.09
C ALA A 161 -14.25 -4.19 2.55
N ILE A 162 -14.27 -5.49 2.84
CA ILE A 162 -13.06 -6.30 3.01
C ILE A 162 -12.59 -6.74 1.64
N ILE A 163 -11.38 -6.33 1.26
CA ILE A 163 -10.72 -6.78 0.04
C ILE A 163 -9.73 -7.85 0.43
N ASP A 164 -10.08 -9.12 0.17
CA ASP A 164 -9.24 -10.28 0.45
C ASP A 164 -8.12 -10.40 -0.59
N CYS A 165 -6.92 -9.94 -0.24
CA CYS A 165 -5.74 -10.00 -1.11
C CYS A 165 -5.20 -11.43 -1.28
N GLN A 166 -5.47 -12.36 -0.36
CA GLN A 166 -4.99 -13.75 -0.50
C GLN A 166 -5.70 -14.45 -1.65
N ARG A 167 -7.02 -14.28 -1.77
CA ARG A 167 -7.79 -14.82 -2.89
C ARG A 167 -7.44 -14.15 -4.23
N GLN A 168 -6.95 -12.91 -4.21
CA GLN A 168 -6.51 -12.19 -5.42
C GLN A 168 -5.31 -12.88 -6.09
N ILE A 169 -4.40 -13.45 -5.30
CA ILE A 169 -3.09 -13.90 -5.79
C ILE A 169 -3.11 -15.36 -6.26
N GLU A 170 -3.95 -16.20 -5.66
CA GLU A 170 -4.22 -17.54 -6.20
C GLU A 170 -4.79 -17.45 -7.62
N MET A 171 -5.62 -16.44 -7.90
CA MET A 171 -6.18 -16.20 -9.23
C MET A 171 -5.17 -15.61 -10.23
N SER A 172 -4.32 -14.66 -9.82
CA SER A 172 -3.29 -14.11 -10.71
C SER A 172 -2.15 -15.11 -10.98
N ALA A 173 -1.77 -15.95 -10.02
CA ALA A 173 -0.85 -17.08 -10.25
C ALA A 173 -1.46 -18.12 -11.20
N PHE A 174 -2.76 -18.41 -11.07
CA PHE A 174 -3.50 -19.27 -12.00
C PHE A 174 -3.55 -18.68 -13.42
N LEU A 175 -3.74 -17.37 -13.56
CA LEU A 175 -3.73 -16.68 -14.86
C LEU A 175 -2.33 -16.60 -15.49
N GLN A 176 -1.26 -16.42 -14.70
CA GLN A 176 0.13 -16.42 -15.18
C GLN A 176 0.59 -17.79 -15.73
N SER A 177 -0.05 -18.89 -15.33
CA SER A 177 0.19 -20.22 -15.92
C SER A 177 -0.28 -20.34 -17.38
N ARG A 178 -1.08 -19.37 -17.87
CA ARG A 178 -1.55 -19.26 -19.25
C ARG A 178 -0.94 -18.02 -19.92
N ASN A 179 0.30 -18.16 -20.39
CA ASN A 179 0.93 -17.32 -21.43
C ASN A 179 0.72 -15.79 -21.32
N VAL A 180 1.40 -15.12 -20.39
CA VAL A 180 1.73 -13.69 -20.55
C VAL A 180 3.12 -13.44 -19.97
N ARG A 181 4.10 -13.12 -20.85
CA ARG A 181 5.40 -12.59 -20.43
C ARG A 181 5.22 -11.11 -20.09
N PHE A 182 5.40 -10.75 -18.82
CA PHE A 182 5.55 -9.35 -18.44
C PHE A 182 6.98 -8.90 -18.74
N THR A 183 7.17 -8.11 -19.78
CA THR A 183 8.35 -7.25 -19.92
C THR A 183 7.90 -5.81 -19.74
N SER A 184 8.05 -5.26 -18.53
CA SER A 184 8.04 -3.80 -18.33
C SER A 184 9.46 -3.35 -17.99
N PRO A 185 10.14 -2.62 -18.90
CA PRO A 185 11.50 -2.12 -18.67
C PRO A 185 11.52 -0.70 -18.10
N ALA A 186 10.51 -0.26 -17.35
CA ALA A 186 10.47 1.11 -16.84
C ALA A 186 9.70 1.20 -15.52
N LEU A 187 10.34 0.79 -14.42
CA LEU A 187 10.12 1.30 -13.07
C LEU A 187 11.33 0.83 -12.25
N ARG A 188 12.48 1.45 -12.49
CA ARG A 188 13.54 1.45 -11.48
C ARG A 188 13.04 2.35 -10.35
N TYR A 189 12.26 1.79 -9.44
CA TYR A 189 12.05 2.41 -8.14
C TYR A 189 13.42 2.44 -7.47
N ASP A 190 14.03 3.61 -7.48
CA ASP A 190 15.32 3.82 -6.87
C ASP A 190 15.15 3.73 -5.36
N VAL A 191 15.45 2.54 -4.82
CA VAL A 191 15.47 2.25 -3.38
C VAL A 191 16.51 3.12 -2.65
N ALA A 192 17.33 3.89 -3.38
CA ALA A 192 18.33 4.81 -2.85
C ALA A 192 17.77 6.14 -2.32
N ARG A 193 16.48 6.46 -2.50
CA ARG A 193 15.86 7.65 -1.90
C ARG A 193 15.38 7.37 -0.48
N CYS A 194 16.34 7.05 0.38
CA CYS A 194 16.19 7.22 1.81
C CYS A 194 16.38 8.71 2.12
N PRO A 195 15.57 9.31 3.01
CA PRO A 195 15.72 10.71 3.40
C PRO A 195 17.05 11.02 4.09
#